data_AF-A0A059X454-F1
#
_entry.id   AF-A0A059X454-F1
#
_cell.length_a   1.000
_cell.length_b   1.000
_cell.length_c   1.000
_cell.angle_alpha   90.00
_cell.angle_beta   90.00
_cell.angle_gamma   90.00
#
_symmetry.space_group_name_H-M   'P 1'
#
loop_
_entity.id
_entity.type
_entity.pdbx_description
1 polymer ?
#
loop_
_entity_poly.entity_id
_entity_poly.type
_entity_poly.pdbx_seq_one_letter_code
_entity_poly.pdbx_strand_id
1 'polypeptide(L)'
;LGGVLGDIWVRAPFLAAAALNGLNLLLALFVLPESRPGSRNARFDANTLNPFVPLAWAVSLKGLLPLIAVFFILNFVGNMYGTVWALFGVDAFEWNGLMVGLSLAGYGLFHALVQALLPGLIVKRIGERNALLVGMAFESAGLLLTAVATQGWVVFAVLPLYALGGVGV
;
A
#
# COMPACT_ATOMS: atom_id res chain seq x y z
N LEU A 1 -13.34 9.05 -5.78
CA LEU A 1 -13.07 10.27 -6.59
C LEU A 1 -12.43 9.93 -7.94
N GLY A 2 -11.27 9.24 -7.96
CA GLY A 2 -10.57 8.90 -9.22
C GLY A 2 -11.42 8.13 -10.24
N GLY A 3 -12.10 7.04 -9.84
CA GLY A 3 -12.95 6.25 -10.76
C GLY A 3 -14.11 7.06 -11.34
N VAL A 4 -14.87 7.76 -10.48
CA VAL A 4 -15.99 8.63 -10.90
C VAL A 4 -15.54 9.71 -11.89
N LEU A 5 -14.40 10.36 -11.61
CA LEU A 5 -13.88 11.42 -12.48
C LEU A 5 -13.34 10.85 -13.80
N GLY A 6 -12.76 9.64 -13.77
CA GLY A 6 -12.23 8.96 -14.95
C GLY A 6 -13.32 8.57 -15.95
N ASP A 7 -14.50 8.17 -15.46
CA ASP A 7 -15.65 7.85 -16.31
C ASP A 7 -16.24 9.09 -17.01
N ILE A 8 -16.15 10.28 -16.40
CA ILE A 8 -16.60 11.54 -17.01
C ILE A 8 -15.58 12.07 -18.01
N TRP A 9 -14.30 12.11 -17.62
CA TRP A 9 -13.22 12.57 -18.48
C TRP A 9 -11.88 11.99 -18.02
N VAL A 10 -11.17 11.32 -18.93
CA VAL A 10 -9.89 10.64 -18.65
C VAL A 10 -8.86 11.53 -17.95
N ARG A 11 -8.88 12.86 -18.19
CA ARG A 11 -7.92 13.81 -17.58
C ARG A 11 -8.39 14.39 -16.23
N ALA A 12 -9.67 14.28 -15.87
CA ALA A 12 -10.22 14.87 -14.65
C ALA A 12 -9.59 14.36 -13.34
N PRO A 13 -9.27 13.06 -13.18
CA PRO A 13 -8.59 12.56 -11.99
C PRO A 13 -7.25 13.25 -11.73
N PHE A 14 -6.48 13.53 -12.79
CA PHE A 14 -5.16 14.17 -12.69
C PHE A 14 -5.28 15.63 -12.27
N LEU A 15 -6.27 16.35 -12.80
CA LEU A 15 -6.51 17.75 -12.42
C LEU A 15 -6.95 17.87 -10.95
N ALA A 16 -7.84 16.98 -10.51
CA ALA A 16 -8.24 16.91 -9.11
C ALA A 16 -7.06 16.57 -8.19
N ALA A 17 -6.22 15.60 -8.58
CA ALA A 17 -5.01 15.25 -7.85
C ALA A 17 -4.03 16.43 -7.75
N ALA A 18 -3.85 17.20 -8.83
CA ALA A 18 -3.01 18.40 -8.83
C ALA A 18 -3.54 19.47 -7.87
N ALA A 19 -4.85 19.72 -7.86
CA ALA A 19 -5.47 20.68 -6.95
C ALA A 19 -5.30 20.26 -5.47
N LEU A 20 -5.55 18.98 -5.15
CA LEU A 20 -5.35 18.44 -3.80
C LEU A 20 -3.89 18.54 -3.34
N ASN A 21 -2.93 18.24 -4.23
CA ASN A 21 -1.51 18.39 -3.93
C ASN A 21 -1.11 19.86 -3.71
N GLY A 22 -1.65 20.79 -4.50
CA GLY A 22 -1.43 22.22 -4.31
C GLY A 22 -1.94 22.71 -2.95
N LEU A 23 -3.13 22.27 -2.55
CA LEU A 23 -3.68 22.57 -1.21
C LEU A 23 -2.81 21.97 -0.10
N ASN A 24 -2.34 20.72 -0.27
CA ASN A 24 -1.45 20.07 0.70
C ASN A 24 -0.12 20.82 0.84
N LEU A 25 0.45 21.32 -0.26
CA LEU A 25 1.66 22.14 -0.24
C LEU A 25 1.44 23.45 0.53
N LEU A 26 0.35 24.15 0.26
CA LEU A 26 0.02 25.38 0.97
C LEU A 26 -0.16 25.13 2.47
N LEU A 27 -0.86 24.05 2.84
CA LEU A 27 -1.03 23.66 4.23
C LEU A 27 0.32 23.35 4.89
N ALA A 28 1.18 22.56 4.25
CA ALA A 28 2.50 22.26 4.77
C ALA A 28 3.36 23.52 4.94
N LEU A 29 3.30 24.47 4.00
CA LEU A 29 4.09 25.70 4.01
C LEU A 29 3.65 26.68 5.09
N PHE A 30 2.36 26.76 5.39
CA PHE A 30 1.83 27.74 6.36
C PHE A 30 1.57 27.17 7.76
N VAL A 31 1.33 25.86 7.90
CA VAL A 31 0.88 25.24 9.17
C VAL A 31 1.97 24.43 9.85
N LEU A 32 2.85 23.75 9.11
CA LEU A 32 3.84 22.88 9.74
C LEU A 32 5.00 23.71 10.32
N PRO A 33 5.29 23.59 11.63
CA PRO A 33 6.48 24.19 12.21
C PRO A 33 7.74 23.48 11.71
N GLU A 34 8.84 24.22 11.60
CA GLU A 34 10.15 23.65 11.31
C GLU A 34 10.52 22.65 12.42
N SER A 35 10.61 21.37 12.07
CA SER A 35 10.83 20.27 13.02
C SER A 35 12.31 20.05 13.33
N ARG A 36 13.22 20.57 12.49
CA ARG A 36 14.66 20.54 12.75
C ARG A 36 15.11 21.87 13.34
N PRO A 37 15.48 21.93 14.64
CA PRO A 37 16.22 23.07 15.15
C PRO A 37 17.54 23.13 14.37
N GLY A 38 17.69 24.16 13.53
CA GLY A 38 18.83 24.30 12.63
C GLY A 38 20.14 24.25 13.40
N SER A 39 20.91 23.18 13.22
CA SER A 39 22.31 23.18 13.66
C SER A 39 23.05 24.12 12.70
N ARG A 40 23.59 25.23 13.22
CA ARG A 40 24.37 26.23 12.45
C ARG A 40 25.56 25.64 11.68
N ASN A 41 25.91 24.37 11.92
CA ASN A 41 27.06 23.67 11.36
C ASN A 41 26.69 22.49 10.45
N ALA A 42 25.42 22.35 10.03
CA ALA A 42 25.03 21.30 9.08
C ALA A 42 25.68 21.57 7.71
N ARG A 43 26.82 20.93 7.45
CA ARG A 43 27.47 20.96 6.14
C ARG A 43 26.75 19.99 5.22
N PHE A 44 26.38 20.48 4.04
CA PHE A 44 25.85 19.63 2.98
C PHE A 44 26.94 18.67 2.51
N ASP A 45 26.74 17.37 2.74
CA ASP A 45 27.64 16.33 2.28
C ASP A 45 27.03 15.61 1.08
N ALA A 46 27.63 15.76 -0.10
CA ALA A 46 27.16 15.13 -1.33
C ALA A 46 27.18 13.59 -1.25
N ASN A 47 28.00 12.98 -0.37
CA ASN A 47 27.96 11.54 -0.15
C ASN A 47 26.67 11.07 0.53
N THR A 48 25.94 11.94 1.22
CA THR A 48 24.63 11.60 1.79
C THR A 48 23.55 11.41 0.74
N LEU A 49 23.78 11.87 -0.50
CA LEU A 49 22.88 11.66 -1.63
C LEU A 49 23.05 10.29 -2.27
N ASN A 50 24.07 9.52 -1.91
CA ASN A 50 24.34 8.22 -2.54
C ASN A 50 23.43 7.13 -1.94
N PRO A 51 22.41 6.63 -2.68
CA PRO A 51 21.48 5.64 -2.16
C PRO A 51 22.10 4.23 -2.05
N PHE A 52 23.26 3.99 -2.66
CA PHE A 52 23.92 2.68 -2.66
C PHE A 52 24.73 2.41 -1.40
N VAL A 53 25.15 3.45 -0.67
CA VAL A 53 25.96 3.29 0.56
C VAL A 53 25.16 2.59 1.68
N PRO A 54 23.92 3.00 2.00
CA PRO A 54 23.09 2.28 2.98
C PRO A 54 22.75 0.86 2.52
N LEU A 55 22.55 0.65 1.21
CA LEU A 55 22.22 -0.66 0.66
C LEU A 55 23.40 -1.64 0.78
N ALA A 56 24.61 -1.21 0.42
CA ALA A 56 25.82 -2.01 0.55
C ALA A 56 26.08 -2.38 2.02
N TRP A 57 25.85 -1.45 2.94
CA TRP A 57 25.93 -1.72 4.37
C TRP A 57 24.89 -2.75 4.83
N ALA A 58 23.62 -2.61 4.41
CA ALA A 58 22.56 -3.55 4.76
C ALA A 58 22.84 -4.99 4.26
N VAL A 59 23.40 -5.12 3.05
CA VAL A 59 23.77 -6.41 2.45
C VAL A 59 24.99 -7.05 3.13
N SER A 60 25.86 -6.26 3.77
CA SER A 60 27.02 -6.78 4.51
C SER A 60 26.64 -7.54 5.79
N LEU A 61 25.43 -7.30 6.32
CA LEU A 61 24.92 -7.96 7.52
C LEU A 61 24.25 -9.29 7.13
N LYS A 62 25.00 -10.39 7.20
CA LYS A 62 24.53 -11.74 6.81
C LYS A 62 23.23 -12.19 7.50
N GLY A 63 22.97 -11.75 8.73
CA GLY A 63 21.72 -12.05 9.45
C GLY A 63 20.51 -11.25 8.95
N LEU A 64 20.74 -10.11 8.28
CA LEU A 64 19.69 -9.23 7.76
C LEU A 64 19.24 -9.64 6.35
N LEU A 65 20.10 -10.33 5.58
CA LEU A 65 19.81 -10.75 4.21
C LEU A 65 18.51 -11.55 4.05
N PRO A 66 18.21 -12.56 4.89
CA PRO A 66 16.92 -13.26 4.79
C PRO A 66 15.73 -12.34 5.03
N LEU A 67 15.84 -11.36 5.95
CA LEU A 67 14.76 -10.41 6.23
C LEU A 67 14.55 -9.44 5.07
N ILE A 68 15.65 -8.96 4.46
CA ILE A 68 15.59 -8.13 3.24
C ILE A 68 14.93 -8.91 2.10
N ALA A 69 15.28 -10.19 1.92
CA ALA A 69 14.69 -11.03 0.88
C ALA A 69 13.19 -11.23 1.11
N VAL A 70 12.77 -11.54 2.35
CA VAL A 70 11.35 -11.67 2.70
C VAL A 70 10.60 -10.36 2.45
N PHE A 71 11.14 -9.23 2.92
CA PHE A 71 10.55 -7.92 2.70
C PHE A 71 10.42 -7.59 1.21
N PHE A 72 11.45 -7.88 0.42
CA PHE A 72 11.45 -7.68 -1.02
C PHE A 72 10.38 -8.53 -1.70
N ILE A 73 10.31 -9.83 -1.40
CA ILE A 73 9.32 -10.74 -2.00
C ILE A 73 7.90 -10.27 -1.66
N LEU A 74 7.64 -9.94 -0.40
CA LEU A 74 6.33 -9.47 0.04
C LEU A 74 5.93 -8.16 -0.64
N ASN A 75 6.84 -7.19 -0.70
CA ASN A 75 6.56 -5.92 -1.39
C ASN A 75 6.41 -6.10 -2.90
N PHE A 76 7.21 -6.97 -3.51
CA PHE A 76 7.14 -7.23 -4.94
C PHE A 76 5.77 -7.81 -5.31
N VAL A 77 5.34 -8.85 -4.61
CA VAL A 77 4.01 -9.47 -4.81
C VAL A 77 2.90 -8.45 -4.48
N GLY A 78 3.00 -7.72 -3.38
CA GLY A 78 2.01 -6.71 -2.99
C GLY A 78 1.85 -5.58 -4.01
N ASN A 79 2.93 -5.17 -4.70
CA ASN A 79 2.86 -4.15 -5.74
C ASN A 79 2.24 -4.67 -7.05
N MET A 80 2.26 -5.98 -7.31
CA MET A 80 1.62 -6.55 -8.52
C MET A 80 0.13 -6.28 -8.56
N TYR A 81 -0.55 -6.21 -7.41
CA TYR A 81 -1.97 -5.85 -7.36
C TYR A 81 -2.22 -4.45 -7.91
N GLY A 82 -1.36 -3.49 -7.57
CA GLY A 82 -1.51 -2.10 -8.01
C GLY A 82 -1.51 -1.94 -9.54
N THR A 83 -0.86 -2.85 -10.26
CA THR A 83 -0.76 -2.81 -11.73
C THR A 83 -1.77 -3.69 -12.43
N VAL A 84 -2.07 -4.88 -11.90
CA VAL A 84 -2.91 -5.89 -12.58
C VAL A 84 -4.38 -5.80 -12.18
N TRP A 85 -4.71 -5.30 -10.98
CA TRP A 85 -6.08 -5.35 -10.44
C TRP A 85 -7.13 -4.70 -11.33
N ALA A 86 -6.84 -3.49 -11.83
CA ALA A 86 -7.76 -2.77 -12.70
C ALA A 86 -8.00 -3.53 -14.02
N LEU A 87 -6.94 -4.10 -14.61
CA LEU A 87 -7.03 -4.88 -15.85
C LEU A 87 -7.83 -6.17 -15.63
N PHE A 88 -7.55 -6.88 -14.54
CA PHE A 88 -8.27 -8.09 -14.15
C PHE A 88 -9.76 -7.82 -13.94
N GLY A 89 -10.12 -6.76 -13.21
CA GLY A 89 -11.53 -6.42 -12.98
C GLY A 89 -12.29 -6.09 -14.25
N VAL A 90 -11.64 -5.41 -15.20
CA VAL A 90 -12.23 -5.09 -16.51
C VAL A 90 -12.39 -6.36 -17.37
N ASP A 91 -11.38 -7.21 -17.43
CA ASP A 91 -11.38 -8.41 -18.29
C ASP A 91 -12.25 -9.55 -17.75
N ALA A 92 -12.20 -9.80 -16.43
CA ALA A 92 -12.90 -10.93 -15.81
C ALA A 92 -14.36 -10.63 -15.43
N PHE A 93 -14.69 -9.38 -15.11
CA PHE A 93 -16.00 -8.98 -14.57
C PHE A 93 -16.66 -7.82 -15.32
N GLU A 94 -16.10 -7.39 -16.45
CA GLU A 94 -16.60 -6.27 -17.26
C GLU A 94 -16.78 -4.97 -16.44
N TRP A 95 -15.90 -4.75 -15.44
CA TRP A 95 -15.99 -3.57 -14.60
C TRP A 95 -15.74 -2.28 -15.37
N ASN A 96 -16.49 -1.25 -15.03
CA ASN A 96 -16.19 0.13 -15.42
C ASN A 96 -15.25 0.81 -14.40
N GLY A 97 -14.78 2.03 -14.73
CA GLY A 97 -13.85 2.78 -13.88
C GLY A 97 -14.40 3.07 -12.49
N LEU A 98 -15.71 3.28 -12.37
CA LEU A 98 -16.40 3.40 -11.08
C LEU A 98 -16.23 2.15 -10.21
N MET A 99 -16.51 0.95 -10.73
CA MET A 99 -16.39 -0.31 -9.97
C MET A 99 -14.96 -0.57 -9.51
N VAL A 100 -13.99 -0.37 -10.40
CA VAL A 100 -12.56 -0.45 -10.04
C VAL A 100 -12.23 0.54 -8.93
N GLY A 101 -12.66 1.80 -9.07
CA GLY A 101 -12.43 2.84 -8.06
C GLY A 101 -13.08 2.56 -6.71
N LEU A 102 -14.30 2.02 -6.70
CA LEU A 102 -15.01 1.61 -5.48
C LEU A 102 -14.30 0.42 -4.81
N SER A 103 -13.83 -0.55 -5.58
CA SER A 103 -13.10 -1.70 -5.05
C SER A 103 -11.81 -1.28 -4.35
N LEU A 104 -11.02 -0.40 -4.97
CA LEU A 104 -9.78 0.13 -4.41
C LEU A 104 -10.02 1.03 -3.20
N ALA A 105 -11.07 1.86 -3.23
CA ALA A 105 -11.46 2.69 -2.09
C ALA A 105 -11.92 1.84 -0.90
N GLY A 106 -12.73 0.82 -1.16
CA GLY A 106 -13.17 -0.14 -0.15
C GLY A 106 -12.00 -0.90 0.46
N TYR A 107 -11.11 -1.44 -0.40
CA TYR A 107 -9.87 -2.07 0.04
C TYR A 107 -9.04 -1.14 0.93
N GLY A 108 -8.77 0.10 0.47
CA GLY A 108 -7.99 1.08 1.23
C GLY A 108 -8.60 1.40 2.59
N LEU A 109 -9.94 1.51 2.68
CA LEU A 109 -10.64 1.74 3.94
C LEU A 109 -10.49 0.56 4.91
N PHE A 110 -10.82 -0.66 4.46
CA PHE A 110 -10.71 -1.85 5.31
C PHE A 110 -9.26 -2.13 5.70
N HIS A 111 -8.33 -1.99 4.76
CA HIS A 111 -6.90 -2.16 4.98
C HIS A 111 -6.39 -1.14 6.01
N ALA A 112 -6.74 0.14 5.90
CA ALA A 112 -6.36 1.15 6.89
C ALA A 112 -6.93 0.84 8.29
N LEU A 113 -8.18 0.38 8.39
CA LEU A 113 -8.79 0.00 9.65
C LEU A 113 -8.09 -1.21 10.30
N VAL A 114 -7.83 -2.26 9.51
CA VAL A 114 -7.10 -3.42 9.98
C VAL A 114 -5.69 -3.00 10.42
N GLN A 115 -4.97 -2.25 9.59
CA GLN A 115 -3.59 -1.87 9.86
C GLN A 115 -3.44 -0.95 11.08
N ALA A 116 -4.43 -0.10 11.35
CA ALA A 116 -4.42 0.75 12.54
C ALA A 116 -4.70 -0.02 13.84
N LEU A 117 -5.48 -1.11 13.79
CA LEU A 117 -6.04 -1.72 15.00
C LEU A 117 -5.45 -3.11 15.33
N LEU A 118 -5.15 -3.92 14.32
CA LEU A 118 -4.90 -5.35 14.49
C LEU A 118 -3.42 -5.74 14.65
N PRO A 119 -2.43 -5.14 13.96
CA PRO A 119 -1.04 -5.59 14.04
C PRO A 119 -0.52 -5.65 15.48
N GLY A 120 -0.69 -4.58 16.25
CA GLY A 120 -0.24 -4.53 17.65
C GLY A 120 -0.93 -5.56 18.55
N LEU A 121 -2.23 -5.79 18.35
CA LEU A 121 -3.00 -6.77 19.14
C LEU A 121 -2.61 -8.21 18.81
N ILE A 122 -2.43 -8.51 17.53
CA ILE A 122 -2.13 -9.87 17.05
C ILE A 122 -0.67 -10.22 17.36
N VAL A 123 0.28 -9.33 17.07
CA VAL A 123 1.70 -9.54 17.40
C VAL A 123 1.87 -9.77 18.90
N LYS A 124 1.17 -9.03 19.77
CA LYS A 124 1.22 -9.25 21.22
C LYS A 124 0.70 -10.63 21.65
N ARG A 125 -0.26 -11.21 20.92
CA ARG A 125 -0.88 -12.49 21.27
C ARG A 125 -0.14 -13.70 20.71
N ILE A 126 0.32 -13.63 19.46
CA ILE A 126 0.87 -14.80 18.74
C ILE A 126 2.32 -14.60 18.28
N GLY A 127 2.92 -13.42 18.49
CA GLY A 127 4.27 -13.07 18.07
C GLY A 127 4.35 -12.62 16.61
N GLU A 128 5.47 -11.97 16.26
CA GLU A 128 5.69 -11.38 14.93
C GLU A 128 5.61 -12.43 13.80
N ARG A 129 6.34 -13.55 13.95
CA ARG A 129 6.37 -14.59 12.91
C ARG A 129 5.00 -15.16 12.59
N ASN A 130 4.18 -15.43 13.62
CA ASN A 130 2.86 -16.00 13.39
C ASN A 130 1.87 -14.95 12.87
N ALA A 131 2.01 -13.68 13.25
CA ALA A 131 1.23 -12.59 12.67
C ALA A 131 1.48 -12.47 11.16
N LEU A 132 2.74 -12.53 10.72
CA LEU A 132 3.12 -12.59 9.31
C LEU A 132 2.44 -13.76 8.59
N LEU A 133 2.54 -14.98 9.14
CA LEU A 133 1.95 -16.18 8.53
C LEU A 133 0.42 -16.11 8.46
N VAL A 134 -0.24 -15.54 9.48
CA VAL A 134 -1.70 -15.35 9.49
C VAL A 134 -2.12 -14.35 8.41
N GLY A 135 -1.40 -13.24 8.26
CA GLY A 135 -1.63 -12.28 7.17
C GLY A 135 -1.51 -12.94 5.80
N MET A 136 -0.40 -13.66 5.56
CA MET A 136 -0.19 -14.40 4.32
C MET A 136 -1.30 -15.42 4.03
N ALA A 137 -1.80 -16.11 5.07
CA ALA A 137 -2.89 -17.07 4.92
C ALA A 137 -4.21 -16.41 4.53
N PHE A 138 -4.56 -15.27 5.15
CA PHE A 138 -5.75 -14.51 4.79
C PHE A 138 -5.67 -13.94 3.37
N GLU A 139 -4.51 -13.40 3.00
CA GLU A 139 -4.28 -12.87 1.66
C GLU A 139 -4.36 -13.98 0.60
N SER A 140 -3.70 -15.12 0.84
CA SER A 140 -3.76 -16.29 -0.05
C SER A 140 -5.19 -16.83 -0.19
N ALA A 141 -5.95 -16.88 0.90
CA ALA A 141 -7.36 -17.30 0.86
C ALA A 141 -8.21 -16.31 0.06
N GLY A 142 -7.98 -15.00 0.23
CA GLY A 142 -8.65 -13.96 -0.56
C GLY A 142 -8.38 -14.10 -2.05
N LEU A 143 -7.13 -14.36 -2.44
CA LEU A 143 -6.75 -14.62 -3.82
C LEU A 143 -7.45 -15.84 -4.40
N LEU A 144 -7.43 -16.96 -3.69
CA LEU A 144 -8.06 -18.21 -4.15
C LEU A 144 -9.57 -18.03 -4.34
N LEU A 145 -10.24 -17.36 -3.41
CA LEU A 145 -11.66 -17.04 -3.53
C LEU A 145 -11.95 -16.10 -4.71
N THR A 146 -11.04 -15.16 -4.98
CA THR A 146 -11.16 -14.24 -6.12
C THR A 146 -10.93 -14.94 -7.45
N ALA A 147 -9.99 -15.89 -7.50
CA ALA A 147 -9.65 -16.64 -8.71
C ALA A 147 -10.80 -17.54 -9.20
N VAL A 148 -11.65 -18.04 -8.29
CA VAL A 148 -12.82 -18.85 -8.63
C VAL A 148 -14.12 -18.04 -8.69
N ALA A 149 -14.06 -16.73 -8.42
CA ALA A 149 -15.24 -15.88 -8.44
C ALA A 149 -15.73 -15.71 -9.88
N THR A 150 -17.03 -15.96 -10.08
CA THR A 150 -17.70 -15.79 -11.39
C THR A 150 -18.50 -14.50 -11.47
N GLN A 151 -18.70 -13.81 -10.34
CA GLN A 151 -19.49 -12.58 -10.26
C GLN A 151 -18.68 -11.49 -9.56
N GLY A 152 -18.62 -10.30 -10.15
CA GLY A 152 -17.79 -9.20 -9.65
C GLY A 152 -18.13 -8.74 -8.22
N TRP A 153 -19.39 -8.87 -7.78
CA TRP A 153 -19.75 -8.48 -6.40
C TRP A 153 -19.07 -9.35 -5.33
N VAL A 154 -18.67 -10.59 -5.68
CA VAL A 154 -17.97 -11.51 -4.77
C VAL A 154 -16.65 -10.89 -4.32
N VAL A 155 -15.98 -10.13 -5.20
CA VAL A 155 -14.74 -9.43 -4.86
C VAL A 155 -14.95 -8.45 -3.71
N PHE A 156 -16.07 -7.72 -3.70
CA PHE A 156 -16.42 -6.80 -2.61
C PHE A 156 -16.70 -7.53 -1.29
N ALA A 157 -17.28 -8.73 -1.34
CA ALA A 157 -17.48 -9.57 -0.17
C ALA A 157 -16.17 -10.15 0.40
N VAL A 158 -15.16 -10.35 -0.46
CA VAL A 158 -13.83 -10.85 -0.07
C VAL A 158 -12.91 -9.73 0.44
N LEU A 159 -13.23 -8.45 0.20
CA LEU A 159 -12.43 -7.29 0.66
C LEU A 159 -12.04 -7.32 2.16
N PRO A 160 -12.95 -7.66 3.11
CA PRO A 160 -12.56 -7.75 4.52
C PRO A 160 -11.50 -8.84 4.76
N LEU A 161 -11.55 -9.94 3.99
CA LEU A 161 -10.57 -11.01 4.06
C LEU A 161 -9.20 -10.55 3.54
N TYR A 162 -9.18 -9.82 2.42
CA TYR A 162 -7.95 -9.20 1.91
C TYR A 162 -7.35 -8.20 2.90
N ALA A 163 -8.19 -7.38 3.53
CA ALA A 163 -7.73 -6.40 4.51
C ALA A 163 -7.08 -7.07 5.73
N LEU A 164 -7.57 -8.23 6.16
CA LEU A 164 -6.94 -9.05 7.22
C LEU A 164 -5.54 -9.56 6.83
N GLY A 165 -5.24 -9.65 5.54
CA GLY A 165 -3.89 -9.92 5.04
C GLY A 165 -2.87 -8.87 5.49
N GLY A 166 -3.30 -7.61 5.63
CA GLY A 166 -2.47 -6.49 6.09
C GLY A 166 -1.84 -6.69 7.46
N VAL A 167 -2.39 -7.57 8.31
CA VAL A 167 -1.79 -7.92 9.61
C VAL A 167 -0.36 -8.45 9.50
N GLY A 168 -0.04 -9.07 8.36
CA GLY A 168 1.27 -9.65 8.09
C GLY A 168 2.22 -8.76 7.29
N VAL A 169 1.90 -7.47 7.10
CA VAL A 169 2.71 -6.51 6.34
C VAL A 169 2.97 -5.28 7.18
#